data_AF-A0A7C7UAF8-F1
#
_entry.id   AF-A0A7C7UAF8-F1
#
_cell.length_a   1.000
_cell.length_b   1.000
_cell.length_c   1.000
_cell.angle_alpha   90.00
_cell.angle_beta   90.00
_cell.angle_gamma   90.00
#
_symmetry.space_group_name_H-M   'P 1'
#
loop_
_entity.id
_entity.type
_entity.pdbx_description
1 polymer ?
#
loop_
_entity_poly.entity_id
_entity_poly.type
_entity_poly.pdbx_seq_one_letter_code
_entity_poly.pdbx_strand_id
1 'polypeptide(L)' 'MGDVESWLASNYRAELSASEAVKLGLKALDAGSERGSALSEITLEVCVLDRAKDGRKFTRLPVEEVREMLED' A
#
# COMPACT_ATOMS: atom_id res chain seq x y z
N MET A 1 15.34 -10.20 10.57
CA MET A 1 14.88 -8.85 10.24
C MET A 1 14.79 -8.82 8.73
N GLY A 2 13.57 -8.82 8.18
CA GLY A 2 13.41 -8.72 6.73
C GLY A 2 13.61 -7.26 6.32
N ASP A 3 14.20 -7.01 5.17
CA ASP A 3 14.12 -5.68 4.57
C ASP A 3 12.86 -5.59 3.69
N VAL A 4 12.47 -4.36 3.36
CA VAL A 4 11.29 -4.06 2.53
C VAL A 4 11.38 -4.79 1.19
N GLU A 5 12.57 -4.81 0.57
CA GLU A 5 12.80 -5.40 -0.75
C GLU A 5 12.55 -6.91 -0.76
N SER A 6 13.12 -7.64 0.20
CA SER A 6 12.97 -9.08 0.34
C SER A 6 11.51 -9.47 0.57
N TRP A 7 10.78 -8.67 1.36
CA TRP A 7 9.36 -8.90 1.60
C TRP A 7 8.54 -8.71 0.32
N LEU A 8 8.75 -7.61 -0.41
CA LEU A 8 8.07 -7.34 -1.68
C LEU A 8 8.39 -8.42 -2.72
N ALA A 9 9.66 -8.79 -2.88
CA ALA A 9 10.10 -9.79 -3.85
C ALA A 9 9.45 -11.16 -3.60
N SER A 10 9.27 -11.53 -2.33
CA SER A 10 8.71 -12.83 -1.96
C SER A 10 7.18 -12.91 -2.01
N ASN A 11 6.49 -11.76 -1.92
CA ASN A 11 5.04 -11.72 -1.76
C ASN A 11 4.30 -11.02 -2.91
N TYR A 12 5.03 -10.37 -3.82
CA TYR A 12 4.44 -9.77 -5.01
C TYR A 12 3.92 -10.84 -5.98
N ARG A 13 2.80 -10.53 -6.63
CA ARG A 13 2.28 -11.25 -7.80
C ARG A 13 1.69 -10.25 -8.80
N ALA A 14 1.61 -10.64 -10.06
CA ALA A 14 0.90 -9.86 -11.07
C ALA A 14 -0.61 -9.81 -10.76
N GLU A 15 -1.30 -8.82 -11.34
CA GLU A 15 -2.75 -8.65 -11.23
C GLU A 15 -3.24 -8.58 -9.76
N LEU A 16 -2.49 -7.91 -8.90
CA LEU A 16 -2.98 -7.52 -7.58
C LEU A 16 -4.07 -6.45 -7.75
N SER A 17 -5.15 -6.56 -6.97
CA SER A 17 -6.07 -5.44 -6.82
C SER A 17 -5.39 -4.27 -6.11
N ALA A 18 -5.99 -3.08 -6.18
CA ALA A 18 -5.49 -1.91 -5.47
C ALA A 18 -5.39 -2.18 -3.95
N SER A 19 -6.42 -2.76 -3.33
CA SER A 19 -6.43 -3.10 -1.91
C SER A 19 -5.32 -4.11 -1.57
N GLU A 20 -5.10 -5.11 -2.40
CA GLU A 20 -4.03 -6.10 -2.17
C GLU A 20 -2.64 -5.48 -2.28
N ALA A 21 -2.44 -4.58 -3.25
CA ALA A 21 -1.17 -3.87 -3.42
C ALA A 21 -0.88 -2.93 -2.22
N VAL A 22 -1.90 -2.23 -1.70
CA VAL A 22 -1.79 -1.39 -0.50
C VAL A 22 -1.41 -2.22 0.72
N LYS A 23 -2.09 -3.36 0.94
CA LYS A 23 -1.76 -4.29 2.04
C LYS A 23 -0.36 -4.87 1.91
N LEU A 24 0.08 -5.20 0.71
CA LEU A 24 1.43 -5.68 0.44
C LEU A 24 2.47 -4.63 0.84
N GLY A 25 2.26 -3.37 0.43
CA GLY A 25 3.12 -2.24 0.79
C GLY A 25 3.16 -1.99 2.29
N LEU A 26 2.00 -1.99 2.96
CA LEU A 26 1.92 -1.84 4.42
C LEU A 26 2.74 -2.92 5.14
N LYS A 27 2.56 -4.20 4.77
CA LYS A 27 3.32 -5.30 5.37
C LYS A 27 4.82 -5.20 5.10
N ALA A 28 5.21 -4.72 3.92
CA ALA A 28 6.61 -4.50 3.58
C ALA A 28 7.24 -3.39 4.43
N LEU A 29 6.53 -2.28 4.61
CA LEU A 29 6.96 -1.18 5.47
C LEU A 29 7.07 -1.61 6.94
N ASP A 30 6.12 -2.40 7.43
CA ASP A 30 6.15 -2.95 8.80
C ASP A 30 7.35 -3.88 8.99
N ALA A 31 7.59 -4.79 8.04
CA ALA A 31 8.71 -5.74 8.07
C ALA A 31 10.08 -5.06 8.09
N GLY A 32 10.23 -3.96 7.34
CA GLY A 32 11.46 -3.17 7.28
C GLY A 32 11.61 -2.11 8.39
N SER A 33 10.61 -1.94 9.25
CA SER A 33 10.65 -0.96 10.33
C SER A 33 11.34 -1.51 11.58
N GLU A 34 12.11 -0.67 12.28
CA GLU A 34 12.44 -0.97 13.67
C GLU A 34 11.16 -0.86 14.50
N ARG A 35 10.96 -1.80 15.44
CA ARG A 35 9.70 -1.99 16.20
C ARG A 35 9.03 -0.66 16.56
N GLY A 36 7.78 -0.48 16.14
CA GLY A 36 6.91 0.59 16.66
C GLY A 36 6.43 1.64 15.64
N SER A 37 6.58 1.40 14.34
CA SER A 37 5.89 2.25 13.35
C SER A 37 4.39 1.97 13.44
N ALA A 38 3.62 2.87 14.06
CA ALA A 38 2.17 2.79 14.13
C ALA A 38 1.56 3.13 12.75
N LEU A 39 1.79 2.24 11.77
CA LEU A 39 1.30 2.38 10.41
C LEU A 39 -0.20 2.08 10.38
N SER A 40 -0.98 3.02 9.86
CA SER A 40 -2.42 2.95 9.73
C SER A 40 -2.88 3.93 8.64
N GLU A 41 -4.18 3.95 8.33
CA GLU A 41 -4.75 4.85 7.32
C GLU A 41 -4.46 6.34 7.60
N ILE A 42 -4.24 6.71 8.86
CA ILE A 42 -3.96 8.09 9.26
C ILE A 42 -2.48 8.47 9.15
N THR A 43 -1.57 7.49 9.15
CA THR A 43 -0.12 7.72 9.04
C THR A 43 0.43 7.42 7.64
N LEU A 44 -0.39 6.86 6.76
CA LEU A 44 -0.05 6.56 5.37
C LEU A 44 -0.58 7.64 4.42
N GLU A 45 0.23 7.96 3.41
CA GLU A 45 -0.23 8.67 2.21
C GLU A 45 -0.26 7.67 1.05
N VAL A 46 -1.45 7.35 0.55
CA VAL A 46 -1.63 6.40 -0.55
C VAL A 46 -2.05 7.13 -1.82
N CYS A 47 -1.33 6.87 -2.91
CA CYS A 47 -1.60 7.44 -4.22
C CYS A 47 -1.61 6.35 -5.29
N VAL A 48 -2.48 6.52 -6.29
CA VAL A 48 -2.62 5.61 -7.43
C VAL A 48 -2.36 6.31 -8.75
N LEU A 49 -1.85 5.55 -9.72
CA LEU A 49 -1.80 5.91 -11.12
C LEU A 49 -2.80 5.04 -11.88
N ASP A 50 -3.97 5.60 -12.15
CA ASP A 50 -5.05 4.88 -12.80
C ASP A 50 -4.99 5.10 -14.32
N ARG A 51 -4.63 4.05 -15.05
CA ARG A 51 -4.54 4.07 -16.52
C ARG A 51 -5.89 4.34 -17.19
N ALA A 52 -7.01 3.97 -16.55
CA ALA A 52 -8.35 4.07 -17.11
C ALA A 52 -8.90 5.50 -17.12
N LYS A 53 -8.41 6.39 -16.25
CA LYS A 53 -8.92 7.78 -16.16
C LYS A 53 -8.59 8.62 -17.38
N ASP A 54 -9.54 9.32 -17.99
CA ASP A 54 -9.19 10.31 -19.00
C ASP A 54 -8.45 11.51 -18.38
N GLY A 55 -7.40 11.99 -19.05
CA GLY A 55 -6.58 13.10 -18.56
C GLY A 55 -5.63 12.72 -17.41
N ARG A 56 -5.75 13.39 -16.25
CA ARG A 56 -4.80 13.25 -15.13
C ARG A 56 -4.99 11.89 -14.43
N LYS A 57 -3.99 11.03 -14.57
CA LYS A 57 -3.99 9.65 -14.06
C LYS A 57 -3.71 9.52 -12.55
N PHE A 58 -3.06 10.54 -11.97
CA PHE A 58 -2.69 10.55 -10.55
C PHE A 58 -3.89 10.86 -9.66
N THR A 59 -4.04 10.11 -8.57
CA THR A 59 -5.05 10.36 -7.53
C THR A 59 -4.48 10.02 -6.18
N ARG A 60 -4.61 10.94 -5.23
CA ARG A 60 -4.38 10.69 -3.81
C ARG A 60 -5.67 10.14 -3.22
N LEU A 61 -5.59 9.03 -2.50
CA LEU A 61 -6.75 8.40 -1.89
C LEU A 61 -7.11 9.10 -0.57
N PRO A 62 -8.41 9.32 -0.28
CA PRO A 62 -8.87 9.80 1.02
C PRO A 62 -8.65 8.73 2.10
N VAL A 63 -8.58 9.16 3.36
CA VAL A 63 -8.28 8.29 4.52
C VAL A 63 -9.33 7.18 4.66
N GLU A 64 -10.59 7.49 4.40
CA GLU A 64 -11.72 6.58 4.48
C GLU A 64 -11.58 5.43 3.47
N GLU A 65 -11.19 5.74 2.23
CA GLU A 65 -10.95 4.73 1.20
C GLU A 65 -9.74 3.86 1.55
N VAL A 66 -8.67 4.45 2.10
CA VAL A 66 -7.51 3.69 2.59
C VAL A 66 -7.90 2.76 3.75
N ARG A 67 -8.76 3.21 4.67
CA ARG A 67 -9.27 2.36 5.75
C ARG A 67 -10.02 1.14 5.21
N GLU A 68 -10.99 1.37 4.32
CA GLU A 68 -11.76 0.29 3.69
C GLU A 68 -10.83 -0.70 2.99
N MET A 69 -9.85 -0.19 2.22
CA MET A 69 -8.85 -1.03 1.57
C MET A 69 -8.03 -1.88 2.55
N LEU A 70 -7.76 -1.42 3.78
CA LEU A 70 -6.97 -2.14 4.77
C LEU A 70 -7.79 -3.16 5.57
N GLU A 71 -9.11 -2.95 5.70
CA GLU A 71 -10.03 -3.81 6.47
C GLU A 71 -10.60 -5.01 5.68
N ASP A 72 -10.59 -4.94 4.34
CA ASP A 72 -10.97 -6.03 3.42
C ASP A 72 -10.18 -7.35 3.63
#